data_AF-A0A0H4CL67-F1
#
_entry.id   AF-A0A0H4CL67-F1
#
_cell.length_a   1.000
_cell.length_b   1.000
_cell.length_c   1.000
_cell.angle_alpha   90.00
_cell.angle_beta   90.00
_cell.angle_gamma   90.00
#
_symmetry.space_group_name_H-M   'P 1'
#
loop_
_entity.id
_entity.type
_entity.pdbx_description
1 polymer ?
#
loop_
_entity_poly.entity_id
_entity_poly.type
_entity_poly.pdbx_seq_one_letter_code
_entity_poly.pdbx_strand_id
1 'polypeptide(L)'
;MMSANVAAVQAEIERLKVGDLAPGLAQLALTLAAAVDNPGNVTAQSNAARELRTTLEELRRLAPPAQDMDRVDDLAKKRGDRIRARRA
;
A
#
# COMPACT_ATOMS: atom_id res chain seq x y z
N MET A 1 1.96 13.04 19.91
CA MET A 1 1.11 13.45 18.77
C MET A 1 1.26 12.35 17.72
N MET A 2 0.17 11.76 17.23
CA MET A 2 0.25 10.71 16.20
C MET A 2 0.82 11.32 14.91
N SER A 3 1.82 10.69 14.30
CA SER A 3 2.47 11.12 13.07
C SER A 3 1.52 10.94 11.89
N ALA A 4 0.94 12.04 11.40
CA ALA A 4 -0.12 12.03 10.40
C ALA A 4 0.36 11.44 9.05
N ASN A 5 1.59 11.77 8.63
CA ASN A 5 2.14 11.25 7.38
C ASN A 5 2.47 9.75 7.49
N VAL A 6 2.97 9.28 8.64
CA VAL A 6 3.22 7.85 8.87
C VAL A 6 1.93 7.05 8.78
N ALA A 7 0.84 7.53 9.39
CA ALA A 7 -0.45 6.86 9.32
C ALA A 7 -0.99 6.78 7.87
N ALA A 8 -0.85 7.86 7.10
CA ALA A 8 -1.27 7.87 5.70
C ALA A 8 -0.44 6.92 4.83
N VAL A 9 0.88 6.89 5.03
CA VAL A 9 1.80 5.99 4.29
C VAL A 9 1.55 4.53 4.66
N GLN A 10 1.31 4.22 5.94
CA GLN A 10 0.95 2.88 6.38
C GLN A 10 -0.33 2.40 5.68
N ALA A 11 -1.38 3.23 5.66
CA ALA A 11 -2.64 2.89 4.98
C ALA A 11 -2.44 2.68 3.46
N GLU A 12 -1.56 3.45 2.82
CA GLU A 12 -1.21 3.25 1.42
C GLU A 12 -0.46 1.93 1.18
N ILE A 13 0.53 1.58 2.01
CA ILE A 13 1.28 0.31 1.91
C ILE A 13 0.34 -0.89 2.03
N GLU A 14 -0.60 -0.84 2.98
CA GLU A 14 -1.62 -1.88 3.18
C GLU A 14 -2.55 -2.00 1.97
N ARG A 15 -3.05 -0.87 1.46
CA ARG A 15 -3.91 -0.82 0.26
C ARG A 15 -3.22 -1.40 -0.98
N LEU A 16 -1.94 -1.09 -1.16
CA LEU A 16 -1.13 -1.58 -2.27
C LEU A 16 -0.69 -3.04 -2.09
N LYS A 17 -0.83 -3.62 -0.88
CA LYS A 17 -0.38 -4.98 -0.53
C LYS A 17 1.11 -5.23 -0.85
N VAL A 18 1.93 -4.19 -0.67
CA VAL A 18 3.37 -4.22 -1.01
C VAL A 18 4.27 -4.42 0.20
N GLY A 19 3.73 -4.42 1.42
CA GLY A 19 4.49 -4.59 2.66
C GLY A 19 5.36 -5.86 2.66
N ASP A 20 4.79 -6.98 2.23
CA ASP A 20 5.52 -8.26 2.17
C ASP A 20 6.37 -8.41 0.89
N LEU A 21 6.00 -7.71 -0.20
CA LEU A 21 6.72 -7.76 -1.48
C LEU A 21 8.02 -6.97 -1.44
N ALA A 22 8.05 -5.85 -0.72
CA ALA A 22 9.19 -4.97 -0.62
C ALA A 22 9.32 -4.38 0.81
N PRO A 23 9.59 -5.21 1.84
CA PRO A 23 9.58 -4.79 3.24
C PRO A 23 10.58 -3.69 3.55
N GLY A 24 11.76 -3.70 2.91
CA GLY A 24 12.76 -2.64 3.08
C GLY A 24 12.29 -1.29 2.53
N LEU A 25 11.62 -1.29 1.38
CA LEU A 25 11.11 -0.09 0.74
C LEU A 25 9.90 0.48 1.50
N ALA A 26 9.04 -0.40 2.02
CA ALA A 26 7.94 -0.04 2.91
C ALA A 26 8.44 0.60 4.21
N GLN A 27 9.44 0.00 4.86
CA GLN A 27 10.05 0.55 6.07
C GLN A 27 10.75 1.90 5.81
N LEU A 28 11.41 2.05 4.67
CA LEU A 28 12.01 3.32 4.26
C LEU A 28 10.95 4.41 4.11
N ALA A 29 9.83 4.13 3.44
CA ALA A 29 8.73 5.07 3.28
C ALA A 29 8.16 5.54 4.64
N LEU A 30 7.96 4.62 5.59
CA LEU A 30 7.51 4.97 6.94
C LEU A 30 8.51 5.85 7.69
N THR A 31 9.81 5.55 7.54
CA THR A 31 10.88 6.34 8.17
C THR A 31 10.96 7.75 7.60
N LEU A 32 10.85 7.90 6.28
CA LEU A 32 10.81 9.19 5.61
C LEU A 32 9.57 10.00 5.99
N ALA A 33 8.41 9.35 6.10
CA ALA A 33 7.18 10.00 6.58
C ALA A 33 7.32 10.54 8.01
N ALA A 34 7.96 9.78 8.90
CA ALA A 34 8.27 10.25 10.25
C ALA A 34 9.22 11.46 10.24
N ALA A 35 10.22 11.46 9.33
CA ALA A 35 11.16 12.57 9.17
C ALA A 35 10.50 13.83 8.58
N VAL A 36 9.43 13.70 7.80
CA VAL A 36 8.63 14.84 7.33
C VAL A 36 7.82 15.46 8.47
N ASP A 37 7.26 14.64 9.37
CA ASP A 37 6.47 15.11 10.51
C ASP A 37 7.33 15.72 11.63
N ASN A 38 8.55 15.21 11.84
CA ASN A 38 9.47 15.71 12.85
C ASN A 38 10.86 16.00 12.24
N PRO A 39 10.99 17.06 11.44
CA PRO A 39 12.24 17.38 10.77
C PRO A 39 13.21 18.12 11.70
N GLY A 40 14.52 17.86 11.55
CA GLY A 40 15.54 18.63 12.26
C GLY A 40 15.69 20.09 11.77
N ASN A 41 15.36 20.34 10.49
CA ASN A 41 15.28 21.67 9.88
C ASN A 41 14.46 21.63 8.57
N VAL A 42 14.14 22.79 8.00
CA VAL A 42 13.31 22.91 6.79
C VAL A 42 13.93 22.22 5.56
N THR A 43 15.26 22.25 5.44
CA THR A 43 15.99 21.58 4.35
C THR A 43 15.85 20.06 4.47
N ALA A 44 15.99 19.51 5.69
CA ALA A 44 15.80 18.09 5.97
C ALA A 44 14.36 17.66 5.67
N GLN A 45 13.37 18.48 6.03
CA GLN A 45 11.96 18.22 5.71
C GLN A 45 11.73 18.14 4.19
N SER A 46 12.26 19.11 3.45
CA SER A 46 12.13 19.17 1.98
C SER A 46 12.79 17.95 1.32
N ASN A 47 13.97 17.56 1.79
CA ASN A 47 14.69 16.39 1.29
C ASN A 47 13.93 15.09 1.59
N ALA A 48 13.44 14.93 2.82
CA ALA A 48 12.65 13.77 3.23
C ALA A 48 11.34 13.66 2.43
N ALA A 49 10.65 14.78 2.18
CA ALA A 49 9.42 14.81 1.40
C ALA A 49 9.66 14.44 -0.07
N ARG A 50 10.75 14.92 -0.68
CA ARG A 50 11.13 14.56 -2.04
C ARG A 50 11.45 13.07 -2.15
N GLU A 51 12.23 12.54 -1.21
CA GLU A 51 12.58 11.12 -1.21
C GLU A 51 11.35 10.24 -0.98
N LEU A 52 10.48 10.62 -0.05
CA LEU A 52 9.22 9.93 0.22
C LEU A 52 8.37 9.83 -1.05
N ARG A 53 8.28 10.92 -1.82
CA ARG A 53 7.56 10.92 -3.11
C ARG A 53 8.13 9.88 -4.07
N THR A 54 9.46 9.80 -4.20
CA THR A 54 10.13 8.80 -5.05
C THR A 54 9.87 7.38 -4.54
N THR A 55 10.03 7.12 -3.25
CA THR A 55 9.81 5.79 -2.66
C THR A 55 8.36 5.32 -2.83
N LEU A 56 7.38 6.22 -2.68
CA LEU A 56 5.96 5.89 -2.91
C LEU A 56 5.67 5.60 -4.38
N GLU A 57 6.31 6.29 -5.32
CA GLU A 57 6.19 5.98 -6.74
C GLU A 57 6.72 4.57 -7.06
N GLU A 58 7.84 4.17 -6.45
CA GLU A 58 8.40 2.81 -6.59
C GLU A 58 7.49 1.75 -5.98
N LEU A 59 6.96 1.98 -4.77
CA LEU A 59 5.99 1.08 -4.14
C LEU A 59 4.75 0.89 -5.02
N ARG A 60 4.23 1.96 -5.64
CA ARG A 60 3.08 1.87 -6.56
C ARG A 60 3.40 1.09 -7.83
N ARG A 61 4.65 1.10 -8.32
CA ARG A 61 5.08 0.28 -9.47
C ARG A 61 5.15 -1.21 -9.13
N LEU A 62 5.42 -1.54 -7.87
CA LEU A 62 5.47 -2.92 -7.35
C LEU A 62 4.09 -3.45 -6.94
N ALA A 63 3.10 -2.57 -6.84
CA ALA A 63 1.75 -2.97 -6.47
C ALA A 63 1.23 -4.04 -7.45
N PRO A 64 0.68 -5.15 -6.95
CA PRO A 64 0.04 -6.13 -7.79
C PRO A 64 -1.02 -5.45 -8.68
N PRO A 65 -1.20 -5.92 -9.93
CA PRO A 65 -2.27 -5.40 -10.77
C PRO A 65 -3.59 -5.49 -10.00
N ALA A 66 -4.41 -4.44 -10.12
CA ALA A 66 -5.74 -4.46 -9.54
C ALA A 66 -6.45 -5.73 -10.05
N GLN A 67 -6.87 -6.59 -9.12
CA GLN A 67 -7.81 -7.66 -9.46
C GLN A 67 -9.14 -6.98 -9.74
N ASP A 68 -9.30 -6.46 -10.95
CA ASP A 68 -10.63 -6.35 -11.54
C ASP A 68 -11.13 -7.79 -11.67
N MET A 69 -12.08 -8.15 -10.82
CA MET A 69 -12.79 -9.42 -10.91
C MET A 69 -13.37 -9.50 -12.32
N ASP A 70 -12.75 -10.29 -13.19
CA ASP A 70 -13.26 -10.54 -14.53
C ASP A 70 -14.52 -11.41 -14.42
N ARG A 71 -15.36 -11.37 -15.44
CA ARG A 71 -16.57 -12.19 -15.60
C ARG A 71 -16.32 -13.68 -15.33
N VAL A 72 -15.10 -14.17 -15.53
CA VAL A 72 -14.71 -15.56 -15.25
C VAL A 72 -14.67 -15.84 -13.75
N ASP A 73 -14.16 -14.92 -12.92
CA ASP A 73 -14.14 -15.05 -11.46
C ASP A 73 -15.55 -15.00 -10.86
N ASP A 74 -16.40 -14.13 -11.40
CA ASP A 74 -17.82 -14.07 -11.05
C ASP A 74 -18.56 -15.36 -11.41
N LEU A 75 -18.23 -15.97 -12.56
CA LEU A 75 -18.82 -17.23 -12.97
C LEU A 75 -18.36 -18.39 -12.07
N ALA A 76 -17.09 -18.39 -11.65
CA ALA A 76 -16.57 -19.37 -10.69
C ALA A 76 -17.29 -19.27 -9.33
N LYS A 77 -17.51 -18.05 -8.83
CA LYS A 77 -18.29 -17.79 -7.62
C LYS A 77 -19.73 -18.30 -7.74
N LYS A 78 -20.43 -17.96 -8.83
CA LYS A 78 -21.80 -18.45 -9.13
C LYS A 78 -21.87 -19.98 -9.22
N ARG A 79 -20.85 -20.63 -9.79
CA ARG A 79 -20.79 -22.10 -9.85
C ARG A 79 -20.64 -22.71 -8.46
N GLY A 80 -19.78 -22.15 -7.61
CA GLY A 80 -19.59 -22.59 -6.22
C GLY A 80 -20.87 -22.49 -5.40
N ASP A 81 -21.59 -21.37 -5.52
CA ASP A 81 -22.85 -21.14 -4.80
C ASP A 81 -23.94 -22.12 -5.24
N ARG A 82 -24.03 -22.40 -6.55
CA ARG A 82 -24.95 -23.43 -7.06
C ARG A 82 -24.63 -24.83 -6.56
N ILE A 83 -23.34 -25.19 -6.44
CA ILE A 83 -22.93 -26.51 -5.94
C ILE A 83 -23.25 -26.66 -4.45
N ARG A 84 -23.04 -25.60 -3.66
CA ARG A 84 -23.40 -25.57 -2.23
C ARG A 84 -24.90 -25.70 -2.02
N ALA A 85 -25.71 -24.95 -2.77
CA ALA A 85 -27.17 -25.01 -2.69
C ALA A 85 -27.76 -26.37 -3.11
N ARG A 86 -27.05 -27.15 -3.92
CA ARG A 86 -27.48 -28.50 -4.36
C ARG A 86 -27.03 -29.62 -3.42
N ARG A 87 -26.16 -29.31 -2.46
CA ARG A 87 -25.61 -30.26 -1.46
C ARG A 87 -26.19 -30.04 -0.05
N ALA A 88 -27.00 -29.00 0.15
CA ALA A 88 -27.80 -28.74 1.35
C ALA A 88 -29.23 -29.24 1.13
#